data_AF-A0A0I9S488-F1
#
_entry.id   AF-A0A0I9S488-F1
#
_cell.length_a   1.000
_cell.length_b   1.000
_cell.length_c   1.000
_cell.angle_alpha   90.00
_cell.angle_beta   90.00
_cell.angle_gamma   90.00
#
_symmetry.space_group_name_H-M   'P 1'
#
loop_
_entity.id
_entity.type
_entity.pdbx_description
1 polymer ?
#
loop_
_entity_poly.entity_id
_entity_poly.type
_entity_poly.pdbx_seq_one_letter_code
_entity_poly.pdbx_strand_id
1 'polypeptide(L)'
;VYFIVNVKQNEWIYTILKEKFFYEEEEECHQILHMAQEILKGRRKGIARELTRHTFESYIKSSLNNWLCDPLSFSFSSYVRFRLRTYREMVAKLAEVAIDEYKLEQEYQMFIETLRQQVRSRKSRLSCVHLIFDESFIFYD
;
A
#
# COMPACT_ATOMS: atom_id res chain seq x y z
N VAL A 1 -11.46 -7.96 17.43
CA VAL A 1 -10.31 -7.24 16.79
C VAL A 1 -10.09 -7.69 15.35
N TYR A 2 -9.86 -8.98 15.09
CA TYR A 2 -9.57 -9.52 13.74
C TYR A 2 -10.52 -9.02 12.64
N PHE A 3 -11.84 -9.13 12.86
CA PHE A 3 -12.84 -8.71 11.89
C PHE A 3 -12.73 -7.22 11.49
N ILE A 4 -12.46 -6.34 12.45
CA ILE A 4 -12.35 -4.89 12.17
C ILE A 4 -11.08 -4.61 11.36
N VAL A 5 -9.95 -5.22 11.72
CA VAL A 5 -8.65 -4.94 11.08
C VAL A 5 -8.51 -5.58 9.71
N ASN A 6 -9.07 -6.77 9.48
CA ASN A 6 -8.85 -7.48 8.21
C ASN A 6 -10.01 -7.36 7.22
N VAL A 7 -11.24 -7.13 7.71
CA VAL A 7 -12.42 -7.04 6.84
C VAL A 7 -12.86 -5.58 6.73
N LYS A 8 -13.27 -4.97 7.85
CA LYS A 8 -13.81 -3.60 7.82
C LYS A 8 -12.81 -2.54 7.40
N GLN A 9 -11.54 -2.67 7.80
CA GLN A 9 -10.50 -1.74 7.35
C GLN A 9 -10.34 -1.75 5.83
N ASN A 10 -10.31 -2.92 5.20
CA ASN A 10 -10.19 -3.03 3.74
C ASN A 10 -11.42 -2.46 3.04
N GLU A 11 -12.63 -2.76 3.54
CA GLU A 11 -13.86 -2.15 3.04
C GLU A 11 -13.82 -0.63 3.13
N TRP A 12 -13.37 -0.08 4.27
CA TRP A 12 -13.29 1.37 4.46
C TRP A 12 -12.24 2.02 3.57
N ILE A 13 -11.07 1.41 3.39
CA ILE A 13 -10.09 1.88 2.42
C ILE A 13 -10.73 1.93 1.04
N TYR A 14 -11.39 0.86 0.61
CA TYR A 14 -12.06 0.80 -0.69
C TYR A 14 -13.13 1.89 -0.86
N THR A 15 -13.96 2.11 0.16
CA THR A 15 -14.92 3.22 0.20
C THR A 15 -14.22 4.58 0.07
N ILE A 16 -13.12 4.80 0.79
CA ILE A 16 -12.35 6.04 0.71
C ILE A 16 -11.77 6.25 -0.71
N LEU A 17 -11.22 5.20 -1.32
CA LEU A 17 -10.68 5.28 -2.68
C LEU A 17 -11.75 5.69 -3.69
N LYS A 18 -12.93 5.08 -3.62
CA LYS A 18 -14.04 5.37 -4.54
C LYS A 18 -14.70 6.73 -4.27
N GLU A 19 -15.08 6.99 -3.03
CA GLU A 19 -15.94 8.14 -2.70
C GLU A 19 -15.16 9.44 -2.48
N LYS A 20 -13.93 9.37 -1.94
CA LYS A 20 -13.12 10.57 -1.63
C LYS A 20 -12.10 10.88 -2.70
N PHE A 21 -11.51 9.85 -3.32
CA PHE A 21 -10.42 10.00 -4.30
C PHE A 21 -10.82 9.65 -5.74
N PHE A 22 -12.06 9.22 -5.96
CA PHE A 22 -12.63 8.96 -7.29
C PHE A 22 -11.85 7.91 -8.11
N TYR A 23 -11.25 6.92 -7.44
CA TYR A 23 -10.69 5.76 -8.12
C TYR A 23 -11.83 4.83 -8.57
N GLU A 24 -12.10 4.81 -9.88
CA GLU A 24 -13.20 4.01 -10.46
C GLU A 24 -12.75 2.60 -10.85
N GLU A 25 -11.50 2.45 -11.29
CA GLU A 25 -10.95 1.18 -11.74
C GLU A 25 -10.69 0.23 -10.57
N GLU A 26 -11.22 -0.98 -10.65
CA GLU A 26 -11.03 -1.98 -9.60
C GLU A 26 -9.58 -2.42 -9.46
N GLU A 27 -8.84 -2.49 -10.58
CA GLU A 27 -7.44 -2.90 -10.55
C GLU A 27 -6.57 -1.88 -9.81
N GLU A 28 -6.74 -0.58 -10.07
CA GLU A 28 -6.08 0.50 -9.32
C GLU A 28 -6.42 0.42 -7.83
N CYS A 29 -7.71 0.23 -7.50
CA CYS A 29 -8.14 0.09 -6.10
C CYS A 29 -7.46 -1.11 -5.41
N HIS A 30 -7.34 -2.25 -6.10
CA HIS A 30 -6.65 -3.44 -5.58
C HIS A 30 -5.15 -3.18 -5.38
N GLN A 31 -4.50 -2.50 -6.32
CA GLN A 31 -3.07 -2.17 -6.22
C GLN A 31 -2.81 -1.21 -5.05
N ILE A 32 -3.64 -0.18 -4.86
CA ILE A 32 -3.54 0.74 -3.72
C ILE A 32 -3.81 0.01 -2.40
N LEU A 33 -4.81 -0.87 -2.35
CA LEU A 33 -5.08 -1.70 -1.16
C LEU A 33 -3.89 -2.60 -0.82
N HIS A 34 -3.23 -3.16 -1.82
CA HIS A 34 -1.99 -3.92 -1.63
C HIS A 34 -0.88 -3.04 -1.02
N MET A 35 -0.70 -1.80 -1.51
CA MET A 35 0.26 -0.85 -0.91
C MET A 35 -0.06 -0.57 0.56
N ALA A 36 -1.33 -0.36 0.90
CA ALA A 36 -1.76 -0.17 2.29
C ALA A 36 -1.39 -1.37 3.19
N GLN A 37 -1.55 -2.60 2.69
CA GLN A 37 -1.16 -3.81 3.42
C GLN A 37 0.34 -3.93 3.61
N GLU A 38 1.15 -3.56 2.62
CA GLU A 38 2.62 -3.58 2.74
C GLU A 38 3.13 -2.51 3.72
N ILE A 39 2.50 -1.33 3.75
CA ILE A 39 2.75 -0.29 4.76
C ILE A 39 2.46 -0.84 6.17
N LEU A 40 1.30 -1.46 6.37
CA LEU A 40 0.92 -2.04 7.67
C LEU A 40 1.88 -3.13 8.16
N LYS A 41 2.48 -3.90 7.25
CA LYS A 41 3.51 -4.92 7.55
C LYS A 41 4.88 -4.31 7.87
N GLY A 42 5.05 -3.00 7.74
CA GLY A 42 6.33 -2.31 7.95
C GLY A 42 7.38 -2.66 6.91
N ARG A 43 6.98 -3.16 5.73
CA ARG A 43 7.91 -3.57 4.67
C ARG A 43 8.53 -2.38 3.93
N ARG A 44 7.88 -1.21 3.96
CA ARG A 44 8.43 0.05 3.43
C ARG A 44 9.12 0.84 4.54
N LYS A 45 10.46 0.78 4.60
CA LYS A 45 11.27 1.48 5.60
C LYS A 45 11.19 3.00 5.38
N GLY A 46 10.84 3.75 6.42
CA GLY A 46 10.87 5.22 6.41
C GLY A 46 9.53 5.90 6.14
N ILE A 47 8.53 5.17 5.65
CA ILE A 47 7.18 5.69 5.39
C ILE A 47 6.29 5.42 6.60
N ALA A 48 5.59 6.47 7.06
CA ALA A 48 4.52 6.42 8.06
C ALA A 48 4.74 5.41 9.19
N ARG A 49 5.82 5.59 9.98
CA ARG A 49 6.26 4.66 11.03
C ARG A 49 5.18 4.40 12.09
N GLU A 50 4.24 5.32 12.26
CA GLU A 50 3.10 5.17 13.15
C GLU A 50 2.00 4.23 12.60
N LEU A 51 1.91 4.02 11.28
CA LEU A 51 0.87 3.24 10.62
C LEU A 51 1.22 1.75 10.54
N THR A 52 1.47 1.14 11.69
CA THR A 52 1.73 -0.30 11.76
C THR A 52 0.48 -1.09 12.11
N ARG A 53 0.40 -2.35 11.67
CA ARG A 53 -0.67 -3.27 12.08
C ARG A 53 -0.86 -3.32 13.60
N HIS A 54 0.25 -3.32 14.34
CA HIS A 54 0.23 -3.31 15.81
C HIS A 54 -0.45 -2.05 16.36
N THR A 55 -0.19 -0.86 15.80
CA THR A 55 -0.83 0.40 16.21
C THR A 55 -2.36 0.32 16.05
N PHE A 56 -2.84 -0.16 14.89
CA PHE A 56 -4.27 -0.30 14.63
C PHE A 56 -4.93 -1.33 15.54
N GLU A 57 -4.30 -2.49 15.75
CA GLU A 57 -4.81 -3.54 16.65
C GLU A 57 -4.84 -3.06 18.11
N SER A 58 -3.79 -2.37 18.57
CA SER A 58 -3.69 -1.81 19.92
C SER A 58 -4.77 -0.75 20.18
N TYR A 59 -5.04 0.12 19.20
CA TYR A 59 -6.11 1.11 19.30
C TYR A 59 -7.48 0.43 19.50
N ILE A 60 -7.82 -0.59 18.71
CA ILE A 60 -9.09 -1.30 18.87
C ILE A 60 -9.15 -2.02 20.21
N LYS A 61 -8.07 -2.69 20.64
CA LYS A 61 -8.02 -3.41 21.92
C LYS A 61 -8.26 -2.46 23.09
N SER A 62 -7.57 -1.32 23.12
CA SER A 62 -7.75 -0.30 24.17
C SER A 62 -9.16 0.30 24.16
N SER A 63 -9.70 0.63 22.99
CA SER A 63 -11.06 1.15 22.86
C SER A 63 -12.14 0.15 23.28
N LEU A 64 -11.93 -1.15 23.04
CA LEU A 64 -12.83 -2.21 23.52
C LEU A 64 -12.73 -2.41 25.01
N ASN A 65 -11.51 -2.41 25.58
CA ASN A 65 -11.31 -2.64 27.01
C ASN A 65 -12.02 -1.57 27.85
N ASN A 66 -11.92 -0.30 27.42
CA ASN A 66 -12.62 0.81 28.07
C ASN A 66 -14.15 0.70 28.01
N TRP A 67 -14.69 -0.10 27.09
CA TRP A 67 -16.13 -0.24 26.88
C TRP A 67 -16.73 -1.48 27.55
N LEU A 68 -15.95 -2.55 27.69
CA LEU A 68 -16.39 -3.82 28.29
C LEU A 68 -16.44 -3.76 29.83
N CYS A 69 -15.88 -2.73 30.45
CA CYS A 69 -15.93 -2.55 31.91
C CYS A 69 -17.27 -1.98 32.43
N ASP A 70 -18.17 -1.54 31.55
CA ASP A 70 -19.51 -1.08 31.93
C ASP A 70 -20.55 -2.21 31.79
N PRO A 71 -21.55 -2.31 32.70
CA PRO A 71 -22.60 -3.33 32.65
C PRO A 71 -23.67 -3.04 31.58
N LEU A 72 -23.24 -2.68 30.36
CA LEU A 72 -24.11 -2.27 29.26
C LEU A 72 -24.25 -3.35 28.20
N SER A 73 -25.41 -3.37 27.53
CA SER A 73 -25.63 -4.18 26.33
C SER A 73 -24.69 -3.73 25.21
N PHE A 74 -23.92 -4.66 24.67
CA PHE A 74 -22.95 -4.38 23.61
C PHE A 74 -23.61 -4.37 22.22
N SER A 75 -23.58 -3.23 21.54
CA SER A 75 -23.97 -3.12 20.12
C SER A 75 -22.75 -2.84 19.25
N PHE A 76 -22.45 -3.78 18.35
CA PHE A 76 -21.32 -3.65 17.44
C PHE A 76 -21.49 -2.47 16.46
N SER A 77 -22.69 -2.25 15.94
CA SER A 77 -22.96 -1.15 15.01
C SER A 77 -22.77 0.22 15.66
N SER A 78 -23.22 0.36 16.91
CA SER A 78 -23.01 1.56 17.71
C SER A 78 -21.52 1.80 17.99
N TYR A 79 -20.78 0.75 18.36
CA TYR A 79 -19.33 0.85 18.57
C TYR A 79 -18.60 1.35 17.33
N VAL A 80 -18.88 0.75 16.17
CA VAL A 80 -18.27 1.12 14.88
C VAL A 80 -18.63 2.53 14.42
N ARG A 81 -19.84 3.00 14.72
CA ARG A 81 -20.32 4.33 14.30
C ARG A 81 -19.76 5.44 15.19
N PHE A 82 -19.75 5.24 16.50
CA PHE A 82 -19.50 6.34 17.45
C PHE A 82 -18.11 6.30 18.08
N ARG A 83 -17.55 5.11 18.34
CA ARG A 83 -16.27 4.99 19.09
C ARG A 83 -15.06 4.78 18.19
N LEU A 84 -15.24 4.24 17.00
CA LEU A 84 -14.16 4.06 16.03
C LEU A 84 -13.88 5.29 15.15
N ARG A 85 -14.24 6.51 15.57
CA ARG A 85 -14.01 7.72 14.78
C ARG A 85 -12.51 7.94 14.50
N THR A 86 -11.68 7.95 15.55
CA THR A 86 -10.23 8.12 15.39
C THR A 86 -9.61 6.95 14.61
N TYR A 87 -10.13 5.73 14.79
CA TYR A 87 -9.70 4.59 13.96
C TYR A 87 -9.98 4.85 12.47
N ARG A 88 -11.15 5.37 12.10
CA ARG A 88 -11.45 5.72 10.71
C ARG A 88 -10.54 6.82 10.17
N GLU A 89 -10.18 7.80 11.00
CA GLU A 89 -9.20 8.82 10.64
C GLU A 89 -7.81 8.20 10.39
N MET A 90 -7.38 7.22 11.20
CA MET A 90 -6.16 6.46 10.95
C MET A 90 -6.24 5.67 9.63
N VAL A 91 -7.40 5.06 9.32
CA VAL A 91 -7.62 4.34 8.06
C VAL A 91 -7.58 5.30 6.86
N ALA A 92 -8.15 6.50 6.99
CA ALA A 92 -8.07 7.52 5.95
C ALA A 92 -6.63 7.97 5.69
N LYS A 93 -5.84 8.19 6.75
CA LYS A 93 -4.42 8.50 6.62
C LYS A 93 -3.64 7.35 5.97
N LEU A 94 -3.97 6.10 6.31
CA LEU A 94 -3.36 4.94 5.64
C LEU A 94 -3.69 4.88 4.15
N ALA A 95 -4.95 5.17 3.76
CA ALA A 95 -5.33 5.23 2.35
C ALA A 95 -4.58 6.34 1.61
N GLU A 96 -4.45 7.53 2.21
CA GLU A 96 -3.68 8.65 1.65
C GLU A 96 -2.22 8.26 1.38
N VAL A 97 -1.53 7.70 2.38
CA VAL A 97 -0.13 7.26 2.21
C VAL A 97 -0.05 6.13 1.16
N ALA A 98 -1.00 5.20 1.14
CA ALA A 98 -1.00 4.13 0.15
C ALA A 98 -1.18 4.65 -1.29
N ILE A 99 -1.97 5.71 -1.49
CA ILE A 99 -2.13 6.38 -2.78
C ILE A 99 -0.80 7.02 -3.21
N ASP A 100 -0.13 7.74 -2.30
CA ASP A 100 1.15 8.38 -2.61
C ASP A 100 2.21 7.33 -3.02
N GLU A 101 2.29 6.22 -2.29
CA GLU A 101 3.20 5.11 -2.62
C GLU A 101 2.86 4.44 -3.95
N TYR A 102 1.57 4.29 -4.25
CA TYR A 102 1.11 3.76 -5.54
C TYR A 102 1.53 4.67 -6.70
N LYS A 103 1.33 5.99 -6.57
CA LYS A 103 1.74 6.97 -7.60
C LYS A 103 3.25 6.97 -7.80
N LEU A 104 4.03 6.92 -6.72
CA LEU A 104 5.48 6.85 -6.79
C LEU A 104 5.95 5.58 -7.52
N GLU A 105 5.31 4.43 -7.25
CA GLU A 105 5.60 3.18 -7.97
C GLU A 105 5.30 3.32 -9.47
N GLN A 106 4.17 3.93 -9.85
CA GLN A 106 3.84 4.18 -11.26
C GLN A 106 4.87 5.08 -11.95
N GLU A 107 5.27 6.18 -11.31
CA GLU A 107 6.31 7.08 -11.80
C GLU A 107 7.65 6.35 -12.01
N TYR A 108 8.01 5.46 -11.06
CA TYR A 108 9.19 4.63 -11.19
C TYR A 108 9.12 3.69 -12.40
N GLN A 109 7.99 3.01 -12.61
CA GLN A 109 7.82 2.14 -13.79
C GLN A 109 7.90 2.93 -15.11
N MET A 110 7.28 4.11 -15.18
CA MET A 110 7.38 4.99 -16.35
C MET A 110 8.82 5.45 -16.62
N PHE A 111 9.57 5.77 -15.55
CA PHE A 111 10.97 6.15 -15.68
C PHE A 111 11.83 5.01 -16.25
N ILE A 112 11.66 3.79 -15.72
CA ILE A 112 12.36 2.61 -16.23
C ILE A 112 12.00 2.35 -17.69
N GLU A 113 10.72 2.45 -18.05
CA GLU A 113 10.29 2.26 -19.45
C GLU A 113 10.91 3.31 -20.38
N THR A 114 10.98 4.56 -19.93
CA THR A 114 11.68 5.64 -20.67
C THR A 114 13.14 5.26 -20.94
N LEU A 115 13.86 4.73 -19.95
CA LEU A 115 15.24 4.25 -20.14
C LEU A 115 15.32 3.10 -21.15
N ARG A 116 14.40 2.12 -21.09
CA ARG A 116 14.36 1.01 -22.06
C ARG A 116 14.16 1.51 -23.48
N GLN A 117 13.24 2.47 -23.68
CA GLN A 117 13.00 3.06 -24.99
C GLN A 117 14.22 3.84 -25.50
N GLN A 118 14.90 4.57 -24.62
CA GLN A 118 16.16 5.25 -24.97
C GLN A 118 17.23 4.28 -25.45
N VAL A 119 17.43 3.15 -24.76
CA VAL A 119 18.39 2.11 -25.19
C VAL A 119 17.97 1.49 -26.52
N ARG A 120 16.69 1.16 -26.70
CA ARG A 120 16.14 0.55 -27.93
C ARG A 120 16.21 1.46 -29.15
N SER A 121 16.05 2.77 -28.96
CA SER A 121 16.07 3.75 -30.06
C SER A 121 17.46 3.98 -30.65
N ARG A 122 18.52 3.61 -29.93
CA ARG A 122 19.90 3.73 -30.40
C ARG A 122 20.20 2.62 -31.40
N LYS A 123 20.56 2.99 -32.63
CA LYS A 123 21.07 2.03 -33.61
C LYS A 123 22.34 1.37 -33.06
N SER A 124 22.43 0.05 -33.21
CA SER A 124 23.65 -0.67 -32.86
C SER A 124 24.82 -0.07 -33.64
N ARG A 125 25.92 0.20 -32.95
CA ARG A 125 27.15 0.68 -33.60
C ARG A 125 27.89 -0.42 -34.33
N LEU A 126 27.69 -1.67 -33.88
CA LEU A 126 28.33 -2.88 -34.40
C LEU A 126 27.25 -3.84 -34.88
N SER A 127 27.45 -4.47 -36.03
CA SER A 127 26.48 -5.45 -36.58
C SER A 127 26.52 -6.78 -35.84
N CYS A 128 27.68 -7.14 -35.29
CA CYS A 128 27.94 -8.35 -34.54
C CYS A 128 28.95 -7.99 -33.43
N VAL A 129 28.89 -8.69 -32.30
CA VAL A 129 29.94 -8.68 -31.29
C VAL A 129 30.18 -10.13 -30.93
N HIS A 130 31.43 -10.59 -31.08
CA HIS A 130 31.82 -11.94 -30.76
C HIS A 130 32.17 -12.03 -29.27
N LEU A 131 31.38 -12.79 -28.51
CA LEU A 131 31.60 -13.04 -27.09
C LEU A 131 32.24 -14.41 -26.90
N ILE A 132 33.38 -14.44 -26.20
CA ILE A 132 34.03 -15.66 -25.73
C ILE A 132 34.01 -15.62 -24.20
N PHE A 133 33.55 -16.70 -23.58
CA PHE A 133 33.64 -16.88 -22.14
C PHE A 133 34.79 -17.85 -21.82
N ASP A 134 35.86 -17.30 -21.25
CA ASP A 134 37.02 -18.05 -20.74
C ASP A 134 37.50 -17.39 -19.44
N GLU A 135 37.02 -17.92 -18.31
CA GLU A 135 37.09 -17.36 -16.94
C GLU A 135 36.50 -15.94 -16.76
N SER A 136 36.31 -15.19 -17.83
CA SER A 136 35.71 -13.86 -17.91
C SER A 136 35.05 -13.64 -19.28
N PHE A 137 34.21 -12.60 -19.39
CA PHE A 137 33.62 -12.22 -20.66
C PHE A 137 34.62 -11.42 -21.49
N ILE A 138 35.06 -11.98 -22.62
CA ILE A 138 35.93 -11.33 -23.59
C ILE A 138 35.10 -10.99 -24.83
N PHE A 139 35.14 -9.72 -25.23
CA PHE A 139 34.38 -9.19 -26.38
C PHE A 139 35.34 -8.85 -27.53
N TYR A 140 35.03 -9.33 -28.73
CA TYR A 140 35.70 -8.98 -29.97
C TYR A 140 34.68 -8.32 -30.92
N ASP A 141 35.15 -7.38 -31.73
CA ASP A 141 34.36 -6.66 -32.74
C ASP A 141 34.42 -7.38 -34.09
#